data_AF-A0A8J4RMF0-F1
#
_entry.id   AF-A0A8J4RMF0-F1
#
_cell.length_a   1.000
_cell.length_b   1.000
_cell.length_c   1.000
_cell.angle_alpha   90.00
_cell.angle_beta   90.00
_cell.angle_gamma   90.00
#
_symmetry.space_group_name_H-M   'P 1'
#
loop_
_entity.id
_entity.type
_entity.pdbx_description
1 polymer ?
#
loop_
_entity_poly.entity_id
_entity_poly.type
_entity_poly.pdbx_seq_one_letter_code
_entity_poly.pdbx_strand_id
1 'polypeptide(L)'
;MAESENSCAVPAEKNWKKLPVFVFFNDARSVFKLDILGWEILGIAFPAALAVAADPIASLIDTAFIGHIGPVELAAAGVSIALFNQASRITIFPLVSITTSFVAEEDTVAGRTNIKAAEKGSNDDDDDDMLEDMEKGEAGKKAKNLEKSSSKNSENEVAETTKNMEKVEGMEDGGETEYATAETSAGKECMPENTLEDMENDADAKTNVKDSKPETDFNKTIGGKKNKTKIKREKRHIASASTALLFGVILGLIQAVVLVFAAKPLLKVMGVKDSSPMLIPALKYLKLRSLGAPAVLLSLAMQGIFRGFKDTKTPLYVIVLGYTTNIIMDPIFIFVMKLGIRGAAIAHVLSQYLICAILLSILMRKVYLLPPSLKTLQFSRFLKNGGLLLLRVVAVTFCVTLAASLAARLGATPMAAFQTCLQVWLTSSLLSDGLAVAGQAILACAFAEKDLKKATAIATRVLQMSFVLGVGLALVVGIGLYFGAGIFSRDVNVLHLIKIGLPFVAATQPINSLAFVFDGVNFGASDFAYSAYSLLLVAVASIASLFVLYRSNGFVGIWIALTIYMFLRAFVGIWRMGTGTGPWRFLRNPSWK
;
A
#
# COMPACT_ATOMS: atom_id res chain seq x y z
N MET A 1 -37.96 1.66 -58.06
CA MET A 1 -37.79 0.23 -58.41
C MET A 1 -36.28 0.00 -58.47
N ALA A 2 -35.64 -0.84 -57.65
CA ALA A 2 -36.02 -2.20 -57.20
C ALA A 2 -36.02 -3.20 -58.37
N GLU A 3 -35.49 -4.42 -58.28
CA GLU A 3 -35.20 -5.28 -57.11
C GLU A 3 -33.79 -5.92 -57.23
N SER A 4 -32.95 -5.90 -56.19
CA SER A 4 -32.79 -6.87 -55.08
C SER A 4 -31.91 -8.11 -55.41
N GLU A 5 -30.62 -8.06 -55.02
CA GLU A 5 -29.76 -9.26 -54.96
C GLU A 5 -30.03 -10.04 -53.67
N ASN A 6 -30.47 -11.29 -53.81
CA ASN A 6 -30.88 -12.12 -52.68
C ASN A 6 -29.71 -12.96 -52.12
N SER A 7 -28.80 -12.32 -51.37
CA SER A 7 -27.72 -13.02 -50.67
C SER A 7 -28.18 -13.51 -49.29
N CYS A 8 -28.21 -14.82 -49.10
CA CYS A 8 -28.74 -15.46 -47.89
C CYS A 8 -27.94 -15.13 -46.62
N ALA A 9 -28.42 -14.13 -45.87
CA ALA A 9 -27.95 -13.86 -44.51
C ALA A 9 -28.37 -15.00 -43.56
N VAL A 10 -27.51 -16.03 -43.42
CA VAL A 10 -27.69 -17.10 -42.44
C VAL A 10 -27.80 -16.48 -41.04
N PRO A 11 -28.91 -16.67 -40.30
CA PRO A 11 -29.08 -16.06 -38.99
C PRO A 11 -28.06 -16.66 -38.02
N ALA A 12 -27.25 -15.79 -37.40
CA ALA A 12 -26.25 -16.23 -36.44
C ALA A 12 -26.93 -16.77 -35.17
N GLU A 13 -27.09 -18.10 -35.08
CA GLU A 13 -27.56 -18.77 -33.89
C GLU A 13 -26.74 -18.32 -32.67
N LYS A 14 -27.39 -17.61 -31.74
CA LYS A 14 -26.84 -17.35 -30.42
C LYS A 14 -26.85 -18.67 -29.62
N ASN A 15 -25.82 -19.49 -29.85
CA ASN A 15 -25.58 -20.73 -29.13
C ASN A 15 -25.14 -20.42 -27.68
N TRP A 16 -26.10 -20.14 -26.79
CA TRP A 16 -25.85 -19.83 -25.37
C TRP A 16 -25.07 -20.95 -24.64
N LYS A 17 -25.15 -22.19 -25.14
CA LYS A 17 -24.35 -23.34 -24.68
C LYS A 17 -22.83 -23.18 -24.87
N LYS A 18 -22.35 -22.16 -25.60
CA LYS A 18 -20.92 -21.84 -25.81
C LYS A 18 -20.45 -20.60 -25.03
N LEU A 19 -21.09 -20.24 -23.91
CA LEU A 19 -20.59 -19.20 -23.01
C LEU A 19 -19.27 -19.66 -22.32
N PRO A 20 -18.18 -18.85 -22.38
CA PRO A 20 -16.94 -19.10 -21.62
C PRO A 20 -17.07 -19.29 -20.10
N VAL A 21 -18.25 -19.07 -19.50
CA VAL A 21 -18.54 -19.35 -18.09
C VAL A 21 -18.23 -20.81 -17.70
N PHE A 22 -18.32 -21.79 -18.62
CA PHE A 22 -17.92 -23.17 -18.32
C PHE A 22 -16.42 -23.34 -18.05
N VAL A 23 -15.57 -22.39 -18.46
CA VAL A 23 -14.11 -22.43 -18.19
C VAL A 23 -13.81 -22.35 -16.69
N PHE A 24 -14.66 -21.68 -15.89
CA PHE A 24 -14.49 -21.62 -14.42
C PHE A 24 -14.60 -23.01 -13.74
N PHE A 25 -15.42 -23.90 -14.30
CA PHE A 25 -15.71 -25.23 -13.75
C PHE A 25 -14.85 -26.33 -14.38
N ASN A 26 -14.20 -26.05 -15.51
CA ASN A 26 -13.22 -26.96 -16.10
C ASN A 26 -12.06 -27.15 -15.12
N ASP A 27 -11.55 -28.38 -15.02
CA ASP A 27 -10.41 -28.74 -14.17
C ASP A 27 -10.56 -28.39 -12.68
N ALA A 28 -11.78 -28.27 -12.14
CA ALA A 28 -12.03 -28.00 -10.72
C ALA A 28 -11.40 -29.04 -9.76
N ARG A 29 -11.08 -30.27 -10.21
CA ARG A 29 -10.27 -31.22 -9.41
C ARG A 29 -8.83 -30.75 -9.17
N SER A 30 -8.34 -29.80 -9.96
CA SER A 30 -7.00 -29.24 -9.84
C SER A 30 -6.87 -28.18 -8.75
N VAL A 31 -7.95 -27.71 -8.09
CA VAL A 31 -7.83 -26.65 -7.04
C VAL A 31 -6.76 -27.02 -6.01
N PHE A 32 -6.81 -28.26 -5.52
CA PHE A 32 -5.92 -28.81 -4.49
C PHE A 32 -4.61 -29.44 -5.00
N LYS A 33 -4.37 -29.48 -6.32
CA LYS A 33 -3.07 -29.94 -6.82
C LYS A 33 -2.01 -28.90 -6.46
N LEU A 34 -1.00 -29.23 -5.68
CA LEU A 34 0.16 -28.37 -5.47
C LEU A 34 1.13 -28.51 -6.67
N ASP A 35 0.63 -28.13 -7.85
CA ASP A 35 1.38 -28.01 -9.09
C ASP A 35 2.33 -26.80 -9.04
N ILE A 36 3.27 -26.72 -10.00
CA ILE A 36 4.26 -25.62 -10.08
C ILE A 36 3.55 -24.26 -10.06
N LEU A 37 2.46 -24.13 -10.82
CA LEU A 37 1.62 -22.93 -10.87
C LEU A 37 0.94 -22.64 -9.53
N GLY A 38 0.43 -23.65 -8.83
CA GLY A 38 -0.18 -23.50 -7.51
C GLY A 38 0.83 -23.06 -6.45
N TRP A 39 2.05 -23.58 -6.48
CA TRP A 39 3.15 -23.13 -5.62
C TRP A 39 3.63 -21.71 -5.94
N GLU A 40 3.71 -21.34 -7.22
CA GLU A 40 4.02 -19.97 -7.67
C GLU A 40 2.98 -18.96 -7.15
N ILE A 41 1.69 -19.27 -7.32
CA ILE A 41 0.58 -18.45 -6.79
C ILE A 41 0.67 -18.33 -5.27
N LEU A 42 0.82 -19.44 -4.54
CA LEU A 42 0.86 -19.44 -3.07
C LEU A 42 2.10 -18.72 -2.52
N GLY A 43 3.26 -18.86 -3.16
CA GLY A 43 4.51 -18.20 -2.78
C GLY A 43 4.45 -16.68 -2.84
N ILE A 44 3.62 -16.11 -3.73
CA ILE A 44 3.33 -14.67 -3.79
C ILE A 44 2.14 -14.32 -2.87
N ALA A 45 1.08 -15.13 -2.87
CA ALA A 45 -0.18 -14.82 -2.19
C ALA A 45 -0.06 -14.82 -0.67
N PHE A 46 0.66 -15.78 -0.08
CA PHE A 46 0.72 -15.91 1.38
C PHE A 46 1.49 -14.75 2.06
N PRO A 47 2.69 -14.33 1.62
CA PRO A 47 3.35 -13.14 2.15
C PRO A 47 2.54 -11.85 1.93
N ALA A 48 1.86 -11.73 0.78
CA ALA A 48 1.01 -10.58 0.48
C ALA A 48 -0.22 -10.52 1.41
N ALA A 49 -0.90 -11.65 1.63
CA ALA A 49 -2.05 -11.74 2.53
C ALA A 49 -1.68 -11.38 3.97
N LEU A 50 -0.55 -11.88 4.49
CA LEU A 50 -0.05 -11.50 5.82
C LEU A 50 0.27 -10.00 5.93
N ALA A 51 0.89 -9.42 4.90
CA ALA A 51 1.21 -7.99 4.88
C ALA A 51 -0.04 -7.10 4.84
N VAL A 52 -1.09 -7.50 4.11
CA VAL A 52 -2.36 -6.76 4.01
C VAL A 52 -3.25 -6.97 5.24
N ALA A 53 -3.18 -8.13 5.91
CA ALA A 53 -4.01 -8.45 7.07
C ALA A 53 -3.59 -7.73 8.37
N ALA A 54 -2.36 -7.21 8.46
CA ALA A 54 -1.82 -6.64 9.71
C ALA A 54 -2.65 -5.45 10.26
N ASP A 55 -2.99 -4.46 9.43
CA ASP A 55 -3.83 -3.31 9.81
C ASP A 55 -5.27 -3.72 10.20
N PRO A 56 -6.00 -4.54 9.41
CA PRO A 56 -7.30 -5.05 9.79
C PRO A 56 -7.32 -5.86 11.10
N ILE A 57 -6.31 -6.71 11.34
CA ILE A 57 -6.19 -7.50 12.58
C ILE A 57 -5.97 -6.58 13.79
N ALA A 58 -5.09 -5.58 13.68
CA ALA A 58 -4.90 -4.59 14.75
C ALA A 58 -6.20 -3.80 15.02
N SER A 59 -6.83 -3.28 13.98
CA SER A 59 -8.11 -2.56 14.08
C SER A 59 -9.27 -3.44 14.60
N LEU A 60 -9.21 -4.77 14.43
CA LEU A 60 -10.15 -5.71 15.04
C LEU A 60 -9.91 -5.84 16.56
N ILE A 61 -8.66 -5.76 17.02
CA ILE A 61 -8.29 -5.75 18.44
C ILE A 61 -8.66 -4.41 19.09
N ASP A 62 -8.35 -3.27 18.45
CA ASP A 62 -8.83 -1.94 18.86
C ASP A 62 -10.37 -1.95 19.02
N THR A 63 -11.08 -2.55 18.07
CA THR A 63 -12.56 -2.69 18.08
C THR A 63 -13.05 -3.50 19.29
N ALA A 64 -12.33 -4.56 19.69
CA ALA A 64 -12.66 -5.35 20.87
C ALA A 64 -12.42 -4.59 22.18
N PHE A 65 -11.28 -3.89 22.32
CA PHE A 65 -11.00 -3.06 23.49
C PHE A 65 -12.02 -1.93 23.67
N ILE A 66 -12.37 -1.21 22.59
CA ILE A 66 -13.43 -0.18 22.63
C ILE A 66 -14.79 -0.80 22.96
N GLY A 67 -15.09 -1.98 22.44
CA GLY A 67 -16.33 -2.72 22.70
C GLY A 67 -16.51 -3.20 24.15
N HIS A 68 -15.42 -3.36 24.90
CA HIS A 68 -15.43 -3.57 26.35
C HIS A 68 -15.64 -2.29 27.18
N ILE A 69 -15.55 -1.10 26.60
CA ILE A 69 -15.92 0.16 27.28
C ILE A 69 -17.45 0.29 27.31
N GLY A 70 -18.11 0.10 26.16
CA GLY A 70 -19.55 0.21 26.05
C GLY A 70 -20.08 0.20 24.60
N PRO A 71 -21.38 -0.07 24.40
CA PRO A 71 -22.01 -0.07 23.09
C PRO A 71 -22.07 1.33 22.46
N VAL A 72 -22.15 2.38 23.28
CA VAL A 72 -22.20 3.77 22.81
C VAL A 72 -20.84 4.20 22.26
N GLU A 73 -19.76 3.79 22.93
CA GLU A 73 -18.37 4.05 22.58
C GLU A 73 -17.99 3.29 21.30
N LEU A 74 -18.37 2.03 21.19
CA LEU A 74 -18.15 1.20 20.00
C LEU A 74 -18.89 1.76 18.76
N ALA A 75 -20.15 2.17 18.92
CA ALA A 75 -20.90 2.86 17.88
C ALA A 75 -20.23 4.17 17.45
N ALA A 76 -19.83 4.98 18.43
CA ALA A 76 -19.17 6.27 18.23
C ALA A 76 -17.82 6.14 17.50
N ALA A 77 -17.01 5.14 17.88
CA ALA A 77 -15.77 4.80 17.20
C ALA A 77 -16.06 4.38 15.76
N GLY A 78 -17.00 3.46 15.52
CA GLY A 78 -17.34 2.98 14.17
C GLY A 78 -17.73 4.08 13.19
N VAL A 79 -18.62 5.00 13.59
CA VAL A 79 -19.00 6.14 12.73
C VAL A 79 -17.82 7.08 12.46
N SER A 80 -16.97 7.29 13.46
CA SER A 80 -15.78 8.14 13.33
C SER A 80 -14.69 7.51 12.47
N ILE A 81 -14.50 6.19 12.56
CA ILE A 81 -13.60 5.39 11.74
C ILE A 81 -14.08 5.40 10.28
N ALA A 82 -15.39 5.24 10.04
CA ALA A 82 -15.96 5.35 8.69
C ALA A 82 -15.70 6.72 8.06
N LEU A 83 -15.91 7.82 8.79
CA LEU A 83 -15.59 9.17 8.32
C LEU A 83 -14.09 9.38 8.05
N PHE A 84 -13.22 8.98 8.98
CA PHE A 84 -11.77 9.10 8.82
C PHE A 84 -11.28 8.30 7.61
N ASN A 85 -11.71 7.05 7.48
CA ASN A 85 -11.34 6.15 6.39
C ASN A 85 -11.88 6.63 5.04
N GLN A 86 -13.07 7.21 4.99
CA GLN A 86 -13.62 7.77 3.74
C GLN A 86 -12.81 8.99 3.27
N ALA A 87 -12.42 9.89 4.17
CA ALA A 87 -11.58 11.04 3.85
C ALA A 87 -10.16 10.58 3.43
N SER A 88 -9.55 9.66 4.19
CA SER A 88 -8.24 9.11 3.87
C SER A 88 -8.21 8.35 2.54
N ARG A 89 -9.20 7.51 2.21
CA ARG A 89 -9.14 6.74 0.95
C ARG A 89 -9.19 7.60 -0.32
N ILE A 90 -9.73 8.83 -0.23
CA ILE A 90 -9.71 9.82 -1.32
C ILE A 90 -8.30 10.40 -1.51
N THR A 91 -7.56 10.68 -0.43
CA THR A 91 -6.21 11.27 -0.47
C THR A 91 -5.10 10.22 -0.67
N ILE A 92 -5.28 9.01 -0.14
CA ILE A 92 -4.29 7.92 -0.18
C ILE A 92 -4.05 7.41 -1.60
N PHE A 93 -5.10 7.15 -2.39
CA PHE A 93 -4.92 6.48 -3.68
C PHE A 93 -4.03 7.30 -4.65
N PRO A 94 -4.26 8.60 -4.87
CA PRO A 94 -3.38 9.41 -5.71
C PRO A 94 -1.96 9.53 -5.12
N LEU A 95 -1.86 9.78 -3.80
CA LEU A 95 -0.58 9.96 -3.12
C LEU A 95 0.32 8.72 -3.24
N VAL A 96 -0.20 7.54 -2.90
CA VAL A 96 0.57 6.28 -2.94
C VAL A 96 0.91 5.87 -4.37
N SER A 97 -0.10 5.83 -5.26
CA SER A 97 0.09 5.30 -6.61
C SER A 97 1.11 6.11 -7.40
N ILE A 98 1.10 7.43 -7.24
CA ILE A 98 1.84 8.32 -8.13
C ILE A 98 3.24 8.63 -7.57
N THR A 99 3.39 8.64 -6.23
CA THR A 99 4.73 8.60 -5.60
C THR A 99 5.49 7.34 -5.99
N THR A 100 4.82 6.17 -5.99
CA THR A 100 5.48 4.89 -6.36
C THR A 100 6.01 4.93 -7.79
N SER A 101 5.22 5.43 -8.74
CA SER A 101 5.64 5.51 -10.16
C SER A 101 6.77 6.49 -10.39
N PHE A 102 6.67 7.75 -9.92
CA PHE A 102 7.71 8.76 -10.16
C PHE A 102 9.04 8.41 -9.47
N VAL A 103 9.00 7.82 -8.28
CA VAL A 103 10.22 7.38 -7.59
C VAL A 103 10.88 6.20 -8.32
N ALA A 104 10.10 5.27 -8.89
CA ALA A 104 10.65 4.20 -9.74
C ALA A 104 11.24 4.74 -11.06
N GLU A 105 10.63 5.77 -11.66
CA GLU A 105 11.15 6.45 -12.85
C GLU A 105 12.49 7.15 -12.54
N GLU A 106 12.56 7.98 -11.50
CA GLU A 106 13.82 8.64 -11.08
C GLU A 106 14.92 7.63 -10.68
N ASP A 107 14.60 6.56 -9.94
CA ASP A 107 15.58 5.55 -9.51
C ASP A 107 16.16 4.74 -10.68
N THR A 108 15.34 4.46 -11.72
CA THR A 108 15.80 3.75 -12.92
C THR A 108 16.59 4.63 -13.88
N VAL A 109 16.29 5.94 -13.94
CA VAL A 109 17.10 6.92 -14.68
C VAL A 109 18.46 7.09 -14.00
N ALA A 110 18.49 7.36 -12.68
CA ALA A 110 19.73 7.52 -11.92
C ALA A 110 20.63 6.27 -12.01
N GLY A 111 20.05 5.07 -11.90
CA GLY A 111 20.80 3.82 -12.09
C GLY A 111 21.48 3.71 -13.45
N ARG A 112 20.81 4.13 -14.54
CA ARG A 112 21.40 4.16 -15.89
C ARG A 112 22.50 5.21 -16.03
N THR A 113 22.36 6.38 -15.42
CA THR A 113 23.41 7.41 -15.45
C THR A 113 24.67 6.95 -14.74
N ASN A 114 24.54 6.31 -13.58
CA ASN A 114 25.69 5.79 -12.83
C ASN A 114 26.38 4.62 -13.55
N ILE A 115 25.63 3.75 -14.22
CA ILE A 115 26.23 2.70 -15.08
C ILE A 115 27.03 3.34 -16.22
N LYS A 116 26.46 4.31 -16.94
CA LYS A 116 27.17 5.02 -18.03
C LYS A 116 28.37 5.86 -17.58
N ALA A 117 28.41 6.27 -16.30
CA ALA A 117 29.59 6.92 -15.72
C ALA A 117 30.70 5.90 -15.44
N ALA A 118 30.35 4.71 -14.92
CA ALA A 118 31.30 3.63 -14.71
C ALA A 118 31.83 3.02 -16.02
N GLU A 119 30.97 2.89 -17.04
CA GLU A 119 31.34 2.45 -18.41
C GLU A 119 32.22 3.46 -19.16
N LYS A 120 32.29 4.73 -18.69
CA LYS A 120 33.24 5.72 -19.21
C LYS A 120 34.56 5.68 -18.43
N GLY A 121 34.50 5.76 -17.11
CA GLY A 121 35.66 5.60 -16.23
C GLY A 121 36.22 4.17 -16.13
N SER A 122 36.03 3.34 -17.15
CA SER A 122 36.71 2.06 -17.40
C SER A 122 37.23 1.94 -18.84
N ASN A 123 37.03 2.98 -19.67
CA ASN A 123 37.55 3.10 -21.03
C ASN A 123 38.59 4.24 -21.16
N ASP A 124 38.76 5.06 -20.12
CA ASP A 124 39.70 6.19 -20.06
C ASP A 124 41.02 5.81 -19.32
N ASP A 125 41.26 4.50 -19.06
CA ASP A 125 42.37 3.96 -18.24
C ASP A 125 43.48 3.22 -19.07
N ASP A 126 43.32 3.05 -20.40
CA ASP A 126 44.20 2.21 -21.25
C ASP A 126 45.15 3.00 -22.20
N ASP A 127 45.02 4.33 -22.32
CA ASP A 127 45.81 5.19 -23.23
C ASP A 127 46.37 6.44 -22.50
N ASP A 128 47.37 6.26 -21.62
CA ASP A 128 48.35 7.32 -21.27
C ASP A 128 49.57 6.73 -20.53
N ASP A 129 50.53 6.21 -21.29
CA ASP A 129 51.90 5.93 -20.85
C ASP A 129 52.87 6.36 -21.98
N MET A 130 54.08 6.83 -21.63
CA MET A 130 55.04 7.54 -22.50
C MET A 130 54.68 8.99 -22.90
N LEU A 131 54.98 9.96 -22.02
CA LEU A 131 56.18 10.81 -22.16
C LEU A 131 56.22 11.95 -21.11
N GLU A 132 57.21 11.91 -20.22
CA GLU A 132 57.72 13.12 -19.57
C GLU A 132 58.66 13.86 -20.54
N ASP A 133 58.58 15.18 -20.63
CA ASP A 133 59.80 16.01 -20.67
C ASP A 133 59.55 17.46 -20.22
N MET A 134 60.62 18.18 -19.89
CA MET A 134 60.58 19.53 -19.31
C MET A 134 60.30 20.64 -20.34
N GLU A 135 59.63 21.73 -19.91
CA GLU A 135 60.30 23.04 -19.89
C GLU A 135 59.67 24.09 -18.95
N LYS A 136 60.36 25.21 -18.76
CA LYS A 136 60.01 26.33 -17.86
C LYS A 136 59.73 27.60 -18.69
N GLY A 137 58.85 28.49 -18.22
CA GLY A 137 58.79 29.86 -18.75
C GLY A 137 57.60 30.68 -18.26
N GLU A 138 57.82 31.96 -17.98
CA GLU A 138 56.78 32.91 -17.56
C GLU A 138 56.27 33.82 -18.70
N ALA A 139 55.13 34.46 -18.44
CA ALA A 139 54.64 35.71 -19.02
C ALA A 139 54.04 35.74 -20.45
N GLY A 140 52.75 36.10 -20.54
CA GLY A 140 52.07 36.42 -21.79
C GLY A 140 50.70 37.10 -21.60
N LYS A 141 50.66 38.45 -21.58
CA LYS A 141 49.39 39.22 -21.52
C LYS A 141 48.78 39.43 -22.91
N LYS A 142 47.51 39.05 -23.10
CA LYS A 142 46.41 39.74 -23.84
C LYS A 142 45.30 38.71 -24.15
N ALA A 143 44.02 38.89 -23.80
CA ALA A 143 43.07 39.97 -24.11
C ALA A 143 42.48 39.92 -25.54
N LYS A 144 41.30 39.30 -25.63
CA LYS A 144 40.18 39.49 -26.58
C LYS A 144 40.43 40.34 -27.85
N ASN A 145 40.13 39.78 -29.04
CA ASN A 145 38.83 40.05 -29.72
C ASN A 145 38.62 39.30 -31.05
N LEU A 146 37.34 39.11 -31.43
CA LEU A 146 36.75 38.75 -32.75
C LEU A 146 37.32 37.51 -33.47
N GLU A 147 36.52 36.51 -33.83
CA GLU A 147 35.45 36.53 -34.85
C GLU A 147 34.27 35.57 -34.51
N LYS A 148 33.19 35.37 -35.30
CA LYS A 148 32.27 36.23 -36.09
C LYS A 148 31.29 35.29 -36.84
N SER A 149 29.97 35.59 -36.90
CA SER A 149 28.92 34.75 -37.56
C SER A 149 28.64 33.41 -36.86
N SER A 150 27.44 32.81 -36.82
CA SER A 150 26.09 33.11 -37.31
C SER A 150 25.11 32.66 -36.20
N SER A 151 23.99 33.32 -35.87
CA SER A 151 22.81 33.51 -36.72
C SER A 151 21.97 34.76 -36.37
N LYS A 152 21.01 35.09 -37.24
CA LYS A 152 20.20 36.33 -37.22
C LYS A 152 18.93 36.26 -36.35
N ASN A 153 18.61 37.42 -35.77
CA ASN A 153 17.27 38.04 -35.60
C ASN A 153 16.21 37.37 -34.67
N SER A 154 15.35 38.13 -33.98
CA SER A 154 15.30 39.60 -33.79
C SER A 154 14.47 40.04 -32.55
N GLU A 155 14.64 41.32 -32.17
CA GLU A 155 13.90 42.14 -31.19
C GLU A 155 13.87 41.63 -29.71
N ASN A 156 14.17 42.44 -28.68
CA ASN A 156 13.61 43.74 -28.23
C ASN A 156 12.13 43.60 -27.75
N GLU A 157 11.66 44.21 -26.65
CA GLU A 157 12.19 45.19 -25.67
C GLU A 157 11.43 44.95 -24.32
N VAL A 158 11.59 45.56 -23.13
CA VAL A 158 12.16 46.83 -22.56
C VAL A 158 12.82 46.43 -21.20
N ALA A 159 13.98 46.93 -20.73
CA ALA A 159 14.22 48.18 -19.97
C ALA A 159 13.24 48.45 -18.78
N GLU A 160 13.60 49.08 -17.65
CA GLU A 160 14.82 49.80 -17.23
C GLU A 160 15.14 49.65 -15.71
N THR A 161 16.43 49.43 -15.41
CA THR A 161 17.31 50.34 -14.61
C THR A 161 16.99 50.75 -13.15
N THR A 162 17.74 50.16 -12.20
CA THR A 162 18.28 50.76 -10.94
C THR A 162 17.32 50.97 -9.72
N LYS A 163 17.79 51.23 -8.48
CA LYS A 163 19.13 51.66 -7.98
C LYS A 163 19.41 51.21 -6.52
N ASN A 164 20.66 50.84 -6.24
CA ASN A 164 21.51 51.20 -5.08
C ASN A 164 21.04 50.96 -3.61
N MET A 165 21.83 50.30 -2.73
CA MET A 165 22.96 50.84 -1.90
C MET A 165 22.43 51.25 -0.50
N GLU A 166 23.09 51.09 0.67
CA GLU A 166 24.48 50.77 1.05
C GLU A 166 24.58 50.19 2.50
N LYS A 167 25.75 49.64 2.89
CA LYS A 167 26.55 49.83 4.16
C LYS A 167 25.89 50.09 5.55
N VAL A 168 26.52 49.82 6.72
CA VAL A 168 27.71 48.99 7.12
C VAL A 168 27.76 48.79 8.66
N GLU A 169 28.37 47.67 9.10
CA GLU A 169 29.18 47.34 10.33
C GLU A 169 29.05 48.05 11.71
N GLY A 170 29.60 47.39 12.76
CA GLY A 170 29.75 47.86 14.16
C GLY A 170 28.97 47.00 15.19
N MET A 171 29.49 46.04 15.97
CA MET A 171 30.84 45.57 16.40
C MET A 171 31.28 46.04 17.82
N GLU A 172 31.84 45.10 18.61
CA GLU A 172 32.61 45.20 19.88
C GLU A 172 31.90 45.68 21.19
N ASP A 173 32.30 45.27 22.41
CA ASP A 173 32.80 43.97 22.94
C ASP A 173 32.76 43.92 24.51
N GLY A 174 33.03 42.75 25.13
CA GLY A 174 33.52 42.57 26.51
C GLY A 174 32.52 42.16 27.61
N GLY A 175 32.89 41.38 28.66
CA GLY A 175 34.15 40.68 28.93
C GLY A 175 34.25 40.05 30.34
N GLU A 176 35.15 39.06 30.50
CA GLU A 176 35.77 38.53 31.77
C GLU A 176 34.86 37.81 32.83
N THR A 177 35.35 37.01 33.80
CA THR A 177 36.72 36.65 34.29
C THR A 177 36.83 35.16 34.77
N GLU A 178 38.01 34.70 35.19
CA GLU A 178 38.40 33.29 35.52
C GLU A 178 38.23 32.85 37.00
N TYR A 179 38.45 31.54 37.31
CA TYR A 179 39.42 31.04 38.33
C TYR A 179 39.60 29.49 38.26
N ALA A 180 40.70 28.94 38.83
CA ALA A 180 41.16 27.53 38.68
C ALA A 180 40.94 26.65 39.96
N THR A 181 41.17 25.31 39.99
CA THR A 181 42.50 24.63 40.05
C THR A 181 42.45 23.07 39.97
N ALA A 182 43.65 22.50 39.78
CA ALA A 182 44.25 21.14 39.73
C ALA A 182 43.74 20.02 40.71
N GLU A 183 44.25 18.76 40.78
CA GLU A 183 45.55 18.12 40.43
C GLU A 183 45.48 16.84 39.55
N THR A 184 46.39 15.84 39.68
CA THR A 184 46.67 14.79 38.66
C THR A 184 47.39 13.51 39.18
N SER A 185 46.98 12.30 38.72
CA SER A 185 47.77 11.04 38.63
C SER A 185 47.01 10.02 37.74
N ALA A 186 47.56 9.37 36.69
CA ALA A 186 48.68 8.42 36.53
C ALA A 186 48.39 6.98 37.03
N GLY A 187 48.60 5.87 36.28
CA GLY A 187 49.03 5.63 34.89
C GLY A 187 49.38 4.13 34.63
N LYS A 188 49.76 3.74 33.39
CA LYS A 188 50.31 2.39 32.97
C LYS A 188 49.32 1.18 33.06
N GLU A 189 49.48 -0.01 32.43
CA GLU A 189 50.34 -0.51 31.32
C GLU A 189 49.67 -1.70 30.53
N CYS A 190 50.45 -2.54 29.82
CA CYS A 190 50.02 -3.45 28.72
C CYS A 190 49.68 -4.94 29.09
N MET A 191 49.52 -5.78 28.05
CA MET A 191 49.15 -7.23 28.03
C MET A 191 50.22 -8.18 28.65
N PRO A 192 49.94 -9.48 28.90
CA PRO A 192 49.76 -10.57 27.90
C PRO A 192 48.36 -11.27 28.04
N GLU A 193 47.90 -12.27 27.26
CA GLU A 193 48.41 -13.26 26.28
C GLU A 193 48.82 -14.68 26.78
N ASN A 194 48.20 -15.71 26.18
CA ASN A 194 48.51 -17.17 26.05
C ASN A 194 48.96 -18.06 27.25
N THR A 195 48.11 -19.06 27.55
CA THR A 195 48.39 -20.52 27.67
C THR A 195 47.01 -21.23 27.81
N LEU A 196 46.59 -22.21 26.99
CA LEU A 196 47.10 -23.55 26.64
C LEU A 196 46.69 -24.67 27.61
N GLU A 197 46.60 -25.88 27.05
CA GLU A 197 46.28 -27.18 27.66
C GLU A 197 44.85 -27.37 28.21
N ASP A 198 44.31 -28.59 28.27
CA ASP A 198 44.15 -29.64 27.24
C ASP A 198 43.29 -30.76 27.86
N MET A 199 42.43 -31.42 27.07
CA MET A 199 42.05 -32.82 27.34
C MET A 199 41.32 -33.44 26.16
N GLU A 200 42.00 -34.34 25.47
CA GLU A 200 41.43 -35.25 24.49
C GLU A 200 40.57 -36.32 25.19
N ASN A 201 39.65 -36.94 24.44
CA ASN A 201 39.54 -38.39 24.47
C ASN A 201 38.96 -38.90 23.15
N ASP A 202 39.55 -39.99 22.67
CA ASP A 202 39.41 -40.51 21.32
C ASP A 202 38.42 -41.71 21.26
N ALA A 203 38.31 -42.31 20.06
CA ALA A 203 37.62 -43.57 19.69
C ALA A 203 36.32 -43.37 18.88
N ASP A 204 36.33 -43.26 17.55
CA ASP A 204 36.88 -44.16 16.50
C ASP A 204 36.04 -45.42 16.23
N ALA A 205 35.29 -45.40 15.13
CA ALA A 205 34.79 -46.59 14.41
C ALA A 205 34.56 -46.23 12.93
N LYS A 206 35.09 -47.04 12.01
CA LYS A 206 35.20 -46.72 10.58
C LYS A 206 34.29 -47.61 9.71
N THR A 207 33.83 -47.10 8.56
CA THR A 207 33.54 -47.95 7.39
C THR A 207 33.77 -47.15 6.11
N ASN A 208 34.37 -47.75 5.09
CA ASN A 208 35.02 -46.99 4.00
C ASN A 208 35.03 -47.76 2.66
N VAL A 209 34.39 -47.21 1.61
CA VAL A 209 34.42 -47.65 0.20
C VAL A 209 34.21 -46.36 -0.63
N LYS A 210 35.19 -45.78 -1.34
CA LYS A 210 35.80 -46.17 -2.63
C LYS A 210 34.80 -46.21 -3.80
N ASP A 211 35.11 -45.79 -5.04
CA ASP A 211 36.23 -45.00 -5.60
C ASP A 211 35.80 -44.50 -6.99
N SER A 212 35.97 -43.22 -7.33
CA SER A 212 36.13 -42.76 -8.73
C SER A 212 36.52 -41.27 -8.82
N LYS A 213 37.75 -41.00 -9.25
CA LYS A 213 38.31 -39.69 -9.62
C LYS A 213 38.28 -39.56 -11.18
N PRO A 214 38.47 -38.37 -11.80
CA PRO A 214 39.64 -37.51 -11.59
C PRO A 214 39.36 -36.00 -11.39
N GLU A 215 40.35 -35.31 -10.80
CA GLU A 215 40.49 -33.86 -10.91
C GLU A 215 41.19 -33.48 -12.23
N THR A 216 41.09 -32.20 -12.58
CA THR A 216 42.24 -31.47 -13.14
C THR A 216 42.45 -30.21 -12.33
N ASP A 217 43.68 -29.98 -11.87
CA ASP A 217 44.07 -28.82 -11.08
C ASP A 217 43.88 -27.49 -11.82
N PHE A 218 43.62 -26.43 -11.06
CA PHE A 218 44.57 -25.31 -10.94
C PHE A 218 44.17 -24.38 -9.78
N ASN A 219 44.80 -24.51 -8.61
CA ASN A 219 44.52 -23.62 -7.48
C ASN A 219 45.71 -23.43 -6.53
N LYS A 220 46.66 -22.56 -6.90
CA LYS A 220 47.68 -22.05 -5.96
C LYS A 220 48.24 -20.70 -6.40
N THR A 221 48.19 -19.71 -5.50
CA THR A 221 48.64 -18.30 -5.71
C THR A 221 47.85 -17.55 -6.80
N ILE A 222 47.53 -16.26 -6.71
CA ILE A 222 48.08 -15.18 -5.87
C ILE A 222 47.04 -14.60 -4.89
N GLY A 223 47.50 -14.10 -3.74
CA GLY A 223 46.64 -13.52 -2.70
C GLY A 223 46.14 -12.11 -3.00
N GLY A 224 44.95 -11.99 -3.61
CA GLY A 224 44.20 -10.74 -3.62
C GLY A 224 43.42 -10.54 -2.30
N LYS A 225 43.66 -9.44 -1.58
CA LYS A 225 42.85 -9.09 -0.39
C LYS A 225 41.38 -8.99 -0.80
N LYS A 226 40.52 -9.87 -0.26
CA LYS A 226 39.06 -9.66 -0.27
C LYS A 226 38.70 -8.52 0.67
N ASN A 227 39.03 -7.30 0.26
CA ASN A 227 38.38 -6.10 0.76
C ASN A 227 36.87 -6.30 0.56
N LYS A 228 36.17 -6.60 1.65
CA LYS A 228 34.73 -6.33 1.75
C LYS A 228 34.58 -4.81 1.81
N THR A 229 34.85 -4.15 0.68
CA THR A 229 34.54 -2.74 0.47
C THR A 229 33.07 -2.60 0.79
N LYS A 230 32.75 -2.03 1.96
CA LYS A 230 31.38 -1.68 2.30
C LYS A 230 30.96 -0.69 1.23
N ILE A 231 30.18 -1.15 0.24
CA ILE A 231 29.56 -0.28 -0.76
C ILE A 231 28.70 0.68 0.04
N LYS A 232 29.27 1.86 0.28
CA LYS A 232 28.75 2.92 1.14
C LYS A 232 27.61 3.55 0.36
N ARG A 233 26.46 2.86 0.34
CA ARG A 233 25.26 3.18 -0.46
C ARG A 233 25.07 4.69 -0.45
N GLU A 234 25.40 5.31 -1.58
CA GLU A 234 25.26 6.74 -1.72
C GLU A 234 23.79 7.10 -1.54
N LYS A 235 23.55 8.17 -0.79
CA LYS A 235 22.19 8.65 -0.58
C LYS A 235 21.63 9.08 -1.93
N ARG A 236 20.52 8.46 -2.33
CA ARG A 236 19.91 8.70 -3.64
C ARG A 236 19.41 10.14 -3.73
N HIS A 237 19.65 10.80 -4.86
CA HIS A 237 19.17 12.15 -5.14
C HIS A 237 17.87 12.06 -5.95
N ILE A 238 16.72 12.24 -5.28
CA ILE A 238 15.39 11.93 -5.83
C ILE A 238 14.43 13.06 -5.45
N ALA A 239 14.14 13.95 -6.40
CA ALA A 239 13.35 15.16 -6.20
C ALA A 239 11.84 14.86 -6.03
N SER A 240 11.36 13.78 -6.65
CA SER A 240 9.98 13.30 -6.43
C SER A 240 9.75 12.82 -5.00
N ALA A 241 10.79 12.38 -4.28
CA ALA A 241 10.66 11.98 -2.87
C ALA A 241 10.28 13.19 -1.99
N SER A 242 11.04 14.29 -2.04
CA SER A 242 10.71 15.53 -1.30
C SER A 242 9.31 16.06 -1.64
N THR A 243 8.97 16.04 -2.93
CA THR A 243 7.65 16.50 -3.42
C THR A 243 6.52 15.64 -2.85
N ALA A 244 6.67 14.31 -2.83
CA ALA A 244 5.69 13.39 -2.26
C ALA A 244 5.52 13.55 -0.74
N LEU A 245 6.61 13.77 0.00
CA LEU A 245 6.54 14.04 1.44
C LEU A 245 5.79 15.35 1.73
N LEU A 246 6.07 16.42 0.97
CA LEU A 246 5.36 17.69 1.08
C LEU A 246 3.86 17.52 0.82
N PHE A 247 3.47 16.77 -0.22
CA PHE A 247 2.07 16.45 -0.47
C PHE A 247 1.42 15.62 0.65
N GLY A 248 2.14 14.63 1.21
CA GLY A 248 1.66 13.85 2.35
C GLY A 248 1.37 14.71 3.58
N VAL A 249 2.26 15.66 3.90
CA VAL A 249 2.07 16.63 4.98
C VAL A 249 0.90 17.57 4.70
N ILE A 250 0.87 18.23 3.53
CA ILE A 250 -0.17 19.22 3.19
C ILE A 250 -1.55 18.58 3.16
N LEU A 251 -1.72 17.46 2.45
CA LEU A 251 -3.00 16.75 2.40
C LEU A 251 -3.42 16.21 3.78
N GLY A 252 -2.45 15.79 4.60
CA GLY A 252 -2.72 15.25 5.94
C GLY A 252 -3.13 16.34 6.93
N LEU A 253 -2.52 17.52 6.85
CA LEU A 253 -2.92 18.71 7.61
C LEU A 253 -4.30 19.22 7.16
N ILE A 254 -4.56 19.29 5.84
CA ILE A 254 -5.90 19.64 5.31
C ILE A 254 -6.94 18.64 5.81
N GLN A 255 -6.66 17.33 5.74
CA GLN A 255 -7.57 16.30 6.25
C GLN A 255 -7.80 16.46 7.77
N ALA A 256 -6.74 16.71 8.56
CA ALA A 256 -6.87 16.94 10.00
C ALA A 256 -7.74 18.16 10.32
N VAL A 257 -7.48 19.30 9.68
CA VAL A 257 -8.25 20.54 9.83
C VAL A 257 -9.71 20.32 9.46
N VAL A 258 -9.99 19.76 8.27
CA VAL A 258 -11.36 19.50 7.81
C VAL A 258 -12.09 18.56 8.80
N LEU A 259 -11.48 17.44 9.19
CA LEU A 259 -12.15 16.50 10.10
C LEU A 259 -12.31 17.03 11.53
N VAL A 260 -11.40 17.89 12.03
CA VAL A 260 -11.50 18.50 13.38
C VAL A 260 -12.56 19.59 13.44
N PHE A 261 -12.60 20.50 12.46
CA PHE A 261 -13.56 21.61 12.46
C PHE A 261 -14.94 21.18 11.94
N ALA A 262 -15.01 20.38 10.88
CA ALA A 262 -16.28 19.84 10.36
C ALA A 262 -16.77 18.59 11.11
N ALA A 263 -16.14 18.19 12.21
CA ALA A 263 -16.48 16.98 12.99
C ALA A 263 -17.99 16.88 13.29
N LYS A 264 -18.62 17.95 13.80
CA LYS A 264 -20.05 17.95 14.15
C LYS A 264 -20.98 17.83 12.92
N PRO A 265 -20.85 18.66 11.85
CA PRO A 265 -21.69 18.48 10.65
C PRO A 265 -21.45 17.14 9.93
N LEU A 266 -20.21 16.62 9.89
CA LEU A 266 -19.93 15.30 9.30
C LEU A 266 -20.63 14.17 10.07
N LEU A 267 -20.60 14.19 11.41
CA LEU A 267 -21.35 13.23 12.23
C LEU A 267 -22.87 13.34 12.03
N LYS A 268 -23.41 14.56 11.82
CA LYS A 268 -24.82 14.75 11.43
C LYS A 268 -25.16 14.17 10.06
N VAL A 269 -24.28 14.28 9.07
CA VAL A 269 -24.45 13.65 7.74
C VAL A 269 -24.44 12.12 7.83
N MET A 270 -23.61 11.56 8.73
CA MET A 270 -23.68 10.14 9.12
C MET A 270 -24.95 9.77 9.89
N GLY A 271 -25.84 10.73 10.17
CA GLY A 271 -27.12 10.50 10.84
C GLY A 271 -27.09 10.50 12.36
N VAL A 272 -25.97 10.89 12.98
CA VAL A 272 -25.86 11.05 14.44
C VAL A 272 -26.63 12.31 14.85
N LYS A 273 -27.82 12.12 15.43
CA LYS A 273 -28.71 13.18 15.93
C LYS A 273 -28.09 13.90 17.14
N ASP A 274 -28.43 15.18 17.36
CA ASP A 274 -27.94 15.95 18.54
C ASP A 274 -28.33 15.31 19.89
N SER A 275 -29.46 14.59 19.94
CA SER A 275 -29.92 13.84 21.11
C SER A 275 -29.34 12.42 21.23
N SER A 276 -28.43 12.00 20.33
CA SER A 276 -27.87 10.65 20.36
C SER A 276 -26.73 10.53 21.37
N PRO A 277 -26.72 9.52 22.25
CA PRO A 277 -25.67 9.37 23.26
C PRO A 277 -24.28 9.17 22.62
N MET A 278 -24.21 8.64 21.39
CA MET A 278 -22.93 8.44 20.68
C MET A 278 -22.28 9.75 20.20
N LEU A 279 -23.01 10.89 20.14
CA LEU A 279 -22.49 12.12 19.55
C LEU A 279 -21.28 12.68 20.31
N ILE A 280 -21.34 12.72 21.64
CA ILE A 280 -20.26 13.29 22.46
C ILE A 280 -19.01 12.40 22.43
N PRO A 281 -19.10 11.06 22.60
CA PRO A 281 -17.98 10.15 22.36
C PRO A 281 -17.42 10.25 20.93
N ALA A 282 -18.27 10.29 19.90
CA ALA A 282 -17.82 10.34 18.50
C ALA A 282 -17.10 11.65 18.19
N LEU A 283 -17.60 12.79 18.67
CA LEU A 283 -16.95 14.09 18.51
C LEU A 283 -15.58 14.13 19.21
N LYS A 284 -15.44 13.50 20.39
CA LYS A 284 -14.17 13.37 21.11
C LYS A 284 -13.19 12.47 20.34
N TYR A 285 -13.63 11.30 19.90
CA TYR A 285 -12.80 10.33 19.18
C TYR A 285 -12.36 10.86 17.81
N LEU A 286 -13.30 11.32 16.97
CA LEU A 286 -13.01 11.83 15.63
C LEU A 286 -12.01 12.99 15.67
N LYS A 287 -12.18 13.96 16.57
CA LYS A 287 -11.24 15.09 16.69
C LYS A 287 -9.83 14.62 17.06
N LEU A 288 -9.68 13.75 18.07
CA LEU A 288 -8.37 13.20 18.45
C LEU A 288 -7.76 12.36 17.33
N ARG A 289 -8.51 11.39 16.79
CA ARG A 289 -8.06 10.46 15.74
C ARG A 289 -7.65 11.17 14.45
N SER A 290 -8.20 12.35 14.19
CA SER A 290 -7.86 13.22 13.05
C SER A 290 -6.48 13.88 13.18
N LEU A 291 -5.95 14.07 14.39
CA LEU A 291 -4.60 14.57 14.60
C LEU A 291 -3.53 13.60 14.08
N GLY A 292 -3.87 12.33 13.86
CA GLY A 292 -3.01 11.35 13.20
C GLY A 292 -3.04 11.39 11.68
N ALA A 293 -3.92 12.16 11.03
CA ALA A 293 -3.98 12.23 9.56
C ALA A 293 -2.67 12.68 8.88
N PRO A 294 -1.88 13.64 9.42
CA PRO A 294 -0.57 14.00 8.88
C PRO A 294 0.41 12.82 8.93
N ALA A 295 0.46 12.10 10.05
CA ALA A 295 1.33 10.94 10.22
C ALA A 295 0.94 9.79 9.28
N VAL A 296 -0.36 9.52 9.13
CA VAL A 296 -0.89 8.47 8.23
C VAL A 296 -0.54 8.76 6.77
N LEU A 297 -0.84 9.97 6.26
CA LEU A 297 -0.58 10.30 4.85
C LEU A 297 0.92 10.45 4.56
N LEU A 298 1.71 11.03 5.46
CA LEU A 298 3.17 11.08 5.32
C LEU A 298 3.78 9.66 5.33
N SER A 299 3.32 8.76 6.20
CA SER A 299 3.74 7.35 6.21
C SER A 299 3.38 6.63 4.92
N LEU A 300 2.22 6.93 4.32
CA LEU A 300 1.79 6.33 3.06
C LEU A 300 2.54 6.89 1.84
N ALA A 301 2.91 8.17 1.84
CA ALA A 301 3.86 8.73 0.89
C ALA A 301 5.22 7.99 0.99
N MET A 302 5.76 7.83 2.19
CA MET A 302 7.01 7.08 2.43
C MET A 302 6.92 5.62 1.97
N GLN A 303 5.80 4.93 2.22
CA GLN A 303 5.55 3.59 1.69
C GLN A 303 5.51 3.56 0.15
N GLY A 304 5.11 4.64 -0.52
CA GLY A 304 5.22 4.80 -1.96
C GLY A 304 6.69 4.92 -2.40
N ILE A 305 7.47 5.76 -1.72
CA ILE A 305 8.91 5.96 -2.00
C ILE A 305 9.68 4.63 -1.82
N PHE A 306 9.48 3.93 -0.71
CA PHE A 306 10.10 2.61 -0.46
C PHE A 306 9.70 1.55 -1.49
N ARG A 307 8.43 1.55 -1.95
CA ARG A 307 8.00 0.68 -3.07
C ARG A 307 8.67 1.04 -4.39
N GLY A 308 8.88 2.32 -4.68
CA GLY A 308 9.68 2.76 -5.83
C GLY A 308 11.11 2.20 -5.81
N PHE A 309 11.74 2.14 -4.63
CA PHE A 309 13.05 1.50 -4.41
C PHE A 309 13.02 -0.04 -4.39
N LYS A 310 11.86 -0.67 -4.66
CA LYS A 310 11.62 -2.12 -4.55
C LYS A 310 11.85 -2.67 -3.12
N ASP A 311 11.81 -1.81 -2.11
CA ASP A 311 12.01 -2.13 -0.69
C ASP A 311 10.67 -2.26 0.03
N THR A 312 9.98 -3.38 -0.22
CA THR A 312 8.69 -3.68 0.43
C THR A 312 8.82 -4.18 1.86
N LYS A 313 10.01 -4.65 2.26
CA LYS A 313 10.27 -5.22 3.59
C LYS A 313 10.43 -4.14 4.66
N THR A 314 11.16 -3.05 4.37
CA THR A 314 11.36 -1.97 5.35
C THR A 314 10.04 -1.43 5.90
N PRO A 315 9.03 -1.07 5.08
CA PRO A 315 7.79 -0.52 5.62
C PRO A 315 6.96 -1.56 6.38
N LEU A 316 6.91 -2.81 5.91
CA LEU A 316 6.14 -3.88 6.56
C LEU A 316 6.55 -4.06 8.03
N TYR A 317 7.85 -4.17 8.33
CA TYR A 317 8.31 -4.34 9.70
C TYR A 317 7.98 -3.14 10.60
N VAL A 318 8.10 -1.90 10.09
CA VAL A 318 7.79 -0.69 10.86
C VAL A 318 6.29 -0.56 11.11
N ILE A 319 5.46 -0.92 10.13
CA ILE A 319 3.99 -0.94 10.25
C ILE A 319 3.55 -1.97 11.29
N VAL A 320 4.08 -3.20 11.23
CA VAL A 320 3.80 -4.25 12.23
C VAL A 320 4.22 -3.80 13.63
N LEU A 321 5.43 -3.26 13.80
CA LEU A 321 5.90 -2.71 15.09
C LEU A 321 4.98 -1.60 15.63
N GLY A 322 4.51 -0.70 14.75
CA GLY A 322 3.59 0.36 15.12
C GLY A 322 2.23 -0.18 15.59
N TYR A 323 1.65 -1.14 14.88
CA TYR A 323 0.39 -1.77 15.30
C TYR A 323 0.54 -2.62 16.56
N THR A 324 1.66 -3.34 16.75
CA THR A 324 1.96 -3.99 18.03
C THR A 324 2.04 -2.97 19.17
N THR A 325 2.64 -1.80 18.92
CA THR A 325 2.68 -0.70 19.90
C THR A 325 1.27 -0.17 20.20
N ASN A 326 0.40 -0.05 19.18
CA ASN A 326 -1.01 0.34 19.33
C ASN A 326 -1.77 -0.63 20.25
N ILE A 327 -1.65 -1.93 19.99
CA ILE A 327 -2.31 -3.01 20.74
C ILE A 327 -1.86 -3.04 22.21
N ILE A 328 -0.61 -2.64 22.50
CA ILE A 328 -0.08 -2.50 23.86
C ILE A 328 -0.57 -1.19 24.53
N MET A 329 -0.62 -0.08 23.78
CA MET A 329 -1.05 1.22 24.30
C MET A 329 -2.55 1.31 24.58
N ASP A 330 -3.39 0.65 23.78
CA ASP A 330 -4.84 0.66 23.93
C ASP A 330 -5.31 0.30 25.35
N PRO A 331 -4.99 -0.88 25.93
CA PRO A 331 -5.45 -1.23 27.27
C PRO A 331 -4.88 -0.32 28.36
N ILE A 332 -3.66 0.21 28.17
CA ILE A 332 -3.03 1.16 29.11
C ILE A 332 -3.81 2.47 29.12
N PHE A 333 -4.09 3.06 27.95
CA PHE A 333 -4.78 4.36 27.89
C PHE A 333 -6.29 4.24 28.13
N ILE A 334 -6.94 3.18 27.65
CA ILE A 334 -8.38 2.94 27.83
C ILE A 334 -8.69 2.62 29.29
N PHE A 335 -8.06 1.59 29.88
CA PHE A 335 -8.44 1.03 31.17
C PHE A 335 -7.57 1.53 32.33
N VAL A 336 -6.24 1.50 32.21
CA VAL A 336 -5.33 1.86 33.32
C VAL A 336 -5.38 3.37 33.60
N MET A 337 -5.20 4.20 32.56
CA MET A 337 -5.33 5.66 32.65
C MET A 337 -6.79 6.15 32.59
N LYS A 338 -7.76 5.24 32.45
CA LYS A 338 -9.21 5.52 32.44
C LYS A 338 -9.65 6.59 31.42
N LEU A 339 -8.91 6.76 30.32
CA LEU A 339 -9.26 7.73 29.26
C LEU A 339 -10.41 7.21 28.37
N GLY A 340 -10.76 5.92 28.48
CA GLY A 340 -11.83 5.28 27.73
C GLY A 340 -11.63 5.47 26.21
N ILE A 341 -12.69 5.87 25.50
CA ILE A 341 -12.64 6.10 24.06
C ILE A 341 -11.60 7.16 23.63
N ARG A 342 -11.21 8.10 24.50
CA ARG A 342 -10.10 9.03 24.20
C ARG A 342 -8.76 8.30 24.20
N GLY A 343 -8.59 7.28 25.03
CA GLY A 343 -7.38 6.48 25.14
C GLY A 343 -7.05 5.77 23.83
N ALA A 344 -8.02 5.05 23.26
CA ALA A 344 -7.90 4.39 21.96
C ALA A 344 -7.49 5.39 20.84
N ALA A 345 -8.12 6.58 20.81
CA ALA A 345 -7.77 7.61 19.84
C ALA A 345 -6.32 8.11 20.01
N ILE A 346 -5.83 8.23 21.25
CA ILE A 346 -4.46 8.68 21.56
C ILE A 346 -3.44 7.58 21.24
N ALA A 347 -3.71 6.33 21.61
CA ALA A 347 -2.87 5.17 21.28
C ALA A 347 -2.67 5.04 19.77
N HIS A 348 -3.77 5.12 18.99
CA HIS A 348 -3.71 5.04 17.54
C HIS A 348 -3.05 6.27 16.88
N VAL A 349 -3.16 7.47 17.47
CA VAL A 349 -2.41 8.63 16.96
C VAL A 349 -0.92 8.47 17.23
N LEU A 350 -0.54 8.04 18.43
CA LEU A 350 0.85 7.90 18.84
C LEU A 350 1.57 6.77 18.09
N SER A 351 0.89 5.64 17.83
CA SER A 351 1.41 4.55 16.98
C SER A 351 1.69 5.02 15.55
N GLN A 352 0.80 5.82 14.95
CA GLN A 352 0.98 6.36 13.60
C GLN A 352 2.12 7.38 13.53
N TYR A 353 2.31 8.22 14.56
CA TYR A 353 3.48 9.10 14.65
C TYR A 353 4.80 8.32 14.85
N LEU A 354 4.78 7.19 15.58
CA LEU A 354 5.93 6.30 15.71
C LEU A 354 6.32 5.65 14.37
N ILE A 355 5.34 5.11 13.63
CA ILE A 355 5.53 4.59 12.26
C ILE A 355 6.17 5.67 11.37
N CYS A 356 5.60 6.87 11.40
CA CYS A 356 6.06 8.00 10.61
C CYS A 356 7.51 8.38 10.94
N ALA A 357 7.85 8.55 12.23
CA ALA A 357 9.19 8.92 12.68
C ALA A 357 10.25 7.87 12.30
N ILE A 358 9.94 6.57 12.44
CA ILE A 358 10.86 5.49 12.08
C ILE A 358 11.05 5.43 10.54
N LEU A 359 9.97 5.47 9.77
CA LEU A 359 10.04 5.49 8.30
C LEU A 359 10.87 6.68 7.79
N LEU A 360 10.63 7.87 8.33
CA LEU A 360 11.35 9.09 7.96
C LEU A 360 12.83 9.02 8.33
N SER A 361 13.15 8.49 9.52
CA SER A 361 14.53 8.29 9.97
C SER A 361 15.29 7.31 9.06
N ILE A 362 14.64 6.26 8.57
CA ILE A 362 15.24 5.31 7.62
C ILE A 362 15.35 5.93 6.22
N LEU A 363 14.38 6.76 5.80
CA LEU A 363 14.40 7.43 4.50
C LEU A 363 15.53 8.48 4.42
N MET A 364 15.70 9.32 5.45
CA MET A 364 16.79 10.31 5.57
C MET A 364 18.20 9.70 5.58
N ARG A 365 18.31 8.39 5.89
CA ARG A 365 19.56 7.62 5.79
C ARG A 365 19.80 7.07 4.38
N LYS A 366 18.77 6.92 3.54
CA LYS A 366 18.83 6.35 2.18
C LYS A 366 18.77 7.40 1.06
N VAL A 367 18.26 8.61 1.33
CA VAL A 367 17.94 9.65 0.34
C VAL A 367 18.40 11.02 0.83
N TYR A 368 18.92 11.87 -0.06
CA TYR A 368 19.06 13.30 0.19
C TYR A 368 17.76 14.00 -0.23
N LEU A 369 17.02 14.56 0.73
CA LEU A 369 15.86 15.38 0.44
C LEU A 369 16.32 16.74 -0.12
N LEU A 370 16.07 16.96 -1.40
CA LEU A 370 16.25 18.26 -2.06
C LEU A 370 15.11 19.22 -1.66
N PRO A 371 15.32 20.56 -1.70
CA PRO A 371 14.23 21.52 -1.50
C PRO A 371 13.12 21.31 -2.55
N PRO A 372 11.83 21.32 -2.16
CA PRO A 372 10.74 20.93 -3.04
C PRO A 372 10.47 21.99 -4.12
N SER A 373 10.68 21.64 -5.39
CA SER A 373 10.33 22.52 -6.52
C SER A 373 8.84 22.41 -6.86
N LEU A 374 8.10 23.50 -6.69
CA LEU A 374 6.69 23.56 -7.08
C LEU A 374 6.47 23.59 -8.61
N LYS A 375 7.54 23.68 -9.43
CA LYS A 375 7.46 23.75 -10.90
C LYS A 375 7.58 22.40 -11.63
N THR A 376 8.11 21.35 -11.00
CA THR A 376 8.16 19.99 -11.60
C THR A 376 6.84 19.21 -11.46
N LEU A 377 5.77 19.90 -11.06
CA LEU A 377 4.58 19.34 -10.46
C LEU A 377 3.53 18.96 -11.53
N GLN A 378 3.67 17.75 -12.11
CA GLN A 378 2.80 17.24 -13.20
C GLN A 378 1.37 16.86 -12.75
N PHE A 379 0.68 17.74 -12.01
CA PHE A 379 -0.68 17.54 -11.48
C PHE A 379 -1.73 17.21 -12.56
N SER A 380 -1.56 17.73 -13.78
CA SER A 380 -2.40 17.37 -14.92
C SER A 380 -2.27 15.88 -15.29
N ARG A 381 -1.04 15.35 -15.34
CA ARG A 381 -0.76 13.94 -15.66
C ARG A 381 -1.18 13.01 -14.52
N PHE A 382 -0.96 13.46 -13.27
CA PHE A 382 -1.42 12.85 -12.03
C PHE A 382 -2.94 12.59 -12.05
N LEU A 383 -3.75 13.63 -12.34
CA LEU A 383 -5.21 13.51 -12.36
C LEU A 383 -5.71 12.75 -13.62
N LYS A 384 -5.11 12.99 -14.79
CA LYS A 384 -5.54 12.39 -16.06
C LYS A 384 -5.34 10.86 -16.11
N ASN A 385 -4.28 10.34 -15.49
CA ASN A 385 -4.03 8.90 -15.44
C ASN A 385 -4.63 8.24 -14.18
N GLY A 386 -4.66 8.93 -13.03
CA GLY A 386 -5.17 8.38 -11.78
C GLY A 386 -6.70 8.49 -11.60
N GLY A 387 -7.35 9.46 -12.24
CA GLY A 387 -8.75 9.83 -11.96
C GLY A 387 -9.78 8.72 -12.16
N LEU A 388 -9.57 7.85 -13.15
CA LEU A 388 -10.45 6.72 -13.45
C LEU A 388 -10.43 5.66 -12.32
N LEU A 389 -9.25 5.42 -11.74
CA LEU A 389 -9.08 4.52 -10.60
C LEU A 389 -9.45 5.19 -9.27
N LEU A 390 -9.30 6.51 -9.15
CA LEU A 390 -9.83 7.27 -8.01
C LEU A 390 -11.36 7.17 -7.96
N LEU A 391 -12.06 7.37 -9.10
CA LEU A 391 -13.51 7.23 -9.21
C LEU A 391 -13.99 5.84 -8.77
N ARG A 392 -13.27 4.79 -9.18
CA ARG A 392 -13.49 3.40 -8.74
C ARG A 392 -13.37 3.26 -7.21
N VAL A 393 -12.31 3.80 -6.61
CA VAL A 393 -12.09 3.76 -5.15
C VAL A 393 -13.19 4.51 -4.40
N VAL A 394 -13.59 5.69 -4.86
CA VAL A 394 -14.69 6.46 -4.26
C VAL A 394 -16.00 5.69 -4.34
N ALA A 395 -16.36 5.15 -5.51
CA ALA A 395 -17.59 4.36 -5.70
C ALA A 395 -17.64 3.12 -4.78
N VAL A 396 -16.54 2.37 -4.69
CA VAL A 396 -16.41 1.20 -3.79
C VAL A 396 -16.54 1.58 -2.31
N THR A 397 -15.88 2.67 -1.89
CA THR A 397 -15.85 3.07 -0.46
C THR A 397 -17.17 3.69 -0.01
N PHE A 398 -17.81 4.48 -0.86
CA PHE A 398 -19.04 5.18 -0.53
C PHE A 398 -20.18 4.22 -0.15
N CYS A 399 -20.29 3.04 -0.79
CA CYS A 399 -21.31 2.05 -0.42
C CYS A 399 -21.16 1.55 1.03
N VAL A 400 -19.93 1.33 1.49
CA VAL A 400 -19.64 0.88 2.88
C VAL A 400 -19.85 2.02 3.87
N THR A 401 -19.41 3.24 3.53
CA THR A 401 -19.64 4.44 4.36
C THR A 401 -21.13 4.78 4.47
N LEU A 402 -21.91 4.60 3.41
CA LEU A 402 -23.37 4.75 3.42
C LEU A 402 -24.03 3.68 4.28
N ALA A 403 -23.60 2.42 4.21
CA ALA A 403 -24.09 1.36 5.09
C ALA A 403 -23.84 1.69 6.58
N ALA A 404 -22.66 2.23 6.92
CA ALA A 404 -22.36 2.72 8.27
C ALA A 404 -23.24 3.93 8.68
N SER A 405 -23.49 4.88 7.78
CA SER A 405 -24.43 5.99 8.01
C SER A 405 -25.86 5.50 8.26
N LEU A 406 -26.31 4.48 7.52
CA LEU A 406 -27.61 3.86 7.73
C LEU A 406 -27.68 3.09 9.05
N ALA A 407 -26.63 2.38 9.45
CA ALA A 407 -26.57 1.70 10.75
C ALA A 407 -26.58 2.69 11.92
N ALA A 408 -25.85 3.81 11.81
CA ALA A 408 -25.84 4.89 12.81
C ALA A 408 -27.23 5.52 13.02
N ARG A 409 -28.04 5.63 11.96
CA ARG A 409 -29.42 6.16 12.00
C ARG A 409 -30.39 5.27 12.76
N LEU A 410 -30.09 3.97 12.90
CA LEU A 410 -30.87 3.03 13.73
C LEU A 410 -30.57 3.17 15.24
N GLY A 411 -29.45 3.79 15.62
CA GLY A 411 -29.05 4.04 17.01
C GLY A 411 -27.70 3.41 17.40
N ALA A 412 -27.35 3.50 18.68
CA ALA A 412 -26.06 3.02 19.17
C ALA A 412 -25.91 1.50 19.07
N THR A 413 -26.83 0.72 19.64
CA THR A 413 -26.76 -0.75 19.69
C THR A 413 -26.65 -1.39 18.30
N PRO A 414 -27.43 -0.99 17.26
CA PRO A 414 -27.26 -1.51 15.91
C PRO A 414 -25.96 -1.07 15.24
N MET A 415 -25.49 0.16 15.48
CA MET A 415 -24.22 0.65 14.94
C MET A 415 -23.01 -0.06 15.57
N ALA A 416 -23.07 -0.39 16.87
CA ALA A 416 -22.05 -1.16 17.57
C ALA A 416 -21.91 -2.58 16.99
N ALA A 417 -23.05 -3.28 16.85
CA ALA A 417 -23.09 -4.60 16.22
C ALA A 417 -22.65 -4.55 14.75
N PHE A 418 -23.06 -3.51 14.01
CA PHE A 418 -22.65 -3.29 12.62
C PHE A 418 -21.13 -3.07 12.50
N GLN A 419 -20.53 -2.25 13.38
CA GLN A 419 -19.08 -2.02 13.40
C GLN A 419 -18.31 -3.33 13.65
N THR A 420 -18.70 -4.12 14.64
CA THR A 420 -18.07 -5.42 14.92
C THR A 420 -18.13 -6.35 13.70
N CYS A 421 -19.34 -6.56 13.17
CA CYS A 421 -19.58 -7.41 12.02
C CYS A 421 -18.84 -6.93 10.76
N LEU A 422 -18.81 -5.62 10.50
CA LEU A 422 -18.10 -5.03 9.37
C LEU A 422 -16.58 -5.16 9.53
N GLN A 423 -16.03 -4.97 10.73
CA GLN A 423 -14.59 -5.10 10.96
C GLN A 423 -14.13 -6.54 10.75
N VAL A 424 -14.86 -7.55 11.25
CA VAL A 424 -14.57 -8.96 10.96
C VAL A 424 -14.68 -9.25 9.46
N TRP A 425 -15.77 -8.80 8.82
CA TRP A 425 -16.04 -9.01 7.39
C TRP A 425 -14.96 -8.40 6.49
N LEU A 426 -14.45 -7.20 6.81
CA LEU A 426 -13.33 -6.57 6.11
C LEU A 426 -12.02 -7.34 6.37
N THR A 427 -11.75 -7.69 7.63
CA THR A 427 -10.51 -8.39 8.03
C THR A 427 -10.37 -9.72 7.32
N SER A 428 -11.41 -10.56 7.31
CA SER A 428 -11.41 -11.84 6.62
C SER A 428 -11.31 -11.68 5.10
N SER A 429 -12.05 -10.73 4.52
CA SER A 429 -12.04 -10.51 3.07
C SER A 429 -10.66 -10.09 2.56
N LEU A 430 -9.93 -9.28 3.32
CA LEU A 430 -8.63 -8.73 2.92
C LEU A 430 -7.51 -9.78 2.84
N LEU A 431 -7.65 -10.97 3.44
CA LEU A 431 -6.75 -12.10 3.15
C LEU A 431 -6.83 -12.54 1.68
N SER A 432 -7.97 -12.32 1.02
CA SER A 432 -8.16 -12.62 -0.41
C SER A 432 -7.44 -11.62 -1.32
N ASP A 433 -7.08 -10.44 -0.82
CA ASP A 433 -6.35 -9.42 -1.58
C ASP A 433 -4.91 -9.88 -1.88
N GLY A 434 -4.29 -10.67 -0.98
CA GLY A 434 -3.00 -11.30 -1.26
C GLY A 434 -3.05 -12.26 -2.46
N LEU A 435 -4.13 -13.05 -2.57
CA LEU A 435 -4.38 -13.92 -3.72
C LEU A 435 -4.71 -13.11 -4.99
N ALA A 436 -5.38 -11.95 -4.85
CA ALA A 436 -5.62 -11.03 -5.94
C ALA A 436 -4.32 -10.40 -6.48
N VAL A 437 -3.38 -10.04 -5.59
CA VAL A 437 -2.04 -9.53 -5.94
C VAL A 437 -1.21 -10.59 -6.66
N ALA A 438 -1.23 -11.85 -6.20
CA ALA A 438 -0.57 -12.95 -6.89
C ALA A 438 -1.15 -13.18 -8.29
N GLY A 439 -2.48 -13.23 -8.40
CA GLY A 439 -3.18 -13.34 -9.68
C GLY A 439 -2.84 -12.18 -10.63
N GLN A 440 -2.84 -10.94 -10.13
CA GLN A 440 -2.47 -9.75 -10.90
C GLN A 440 -1.05 -9.87 -11.49
N ALA A 441 -0.08 -10.28 -10.69
CA ALA A 441 1.33 -10.34 -11.09
C ALA A 441 1.58 -11.38 -12.18
N ILE A 442 1.20 -12.64 -11.95
CA ILE A 442 1.49 -13.75 -12.87
C ILE A 442 0.66 -13.59 -14.16
N LEU A 443 -0.58 -13.11 -14.06
CA LEU A 443 -1.44 -12.85 -15.23
C LEU A 443 -0.90 -11.71 -16.11
N ALA A 444 -0.34 -10.65 -15.52
CA ALA A 444 0.29 -9.57 -16.28
C ALA A 444 1.51 -10.07 -17.07
N CYS A 445 2.32 -10.96 -16.49
CA CYS A 445 3.42 -11.63 -17.21
C CYS A 445 2.89 -12.47 -18.38
N ALA A 446 1.88 -13.31 -18.17
CA ALA A 446 1.30 -14.13 -19.24
C ALA A 446 0.70 -13.30 -20.40
N PHE A 447 0.06 -12.16 -20.11
CA PHE A 447 -0.41 -11.23 -21.15
C PHE A 447 0.75 -10.53 -21.89
N ALA A 448 1.85 -10.18 -21.20
CA ALA A 448 3.04 -9.59 -21.83
C ALA A 448 3.79 -10.59 -22.72
N GLU A 449 3.90 -11.85 -22.28
CA GLU A 449 4.42 -12.99 -23.05
C GLU A 449 3.50 -13.39 -24.22
N LYS A 450 2.26 -12.89 -24.25
CA LYS A 450 1.17 -13.28 -25.15
C LYS A 450 0.74 -14.75 -25.04
N ASP A 451 1.07 -15.44 -23.96
CA ASP A 451 0.59 -16.80 -23.69
C ASP A 451 -0.84 -16.76 -23.11
N LEU A 452 -1.79 -16.78 -24.03
CA LEU A 452 -3.22 -16.75 -23.72
C LEU A 452 -3.71 -18.07 -23.08
N LYS A 453 -2.99 -19.19 -23.24
CA LYS A 453 -3.32 -20.46 -22.58
C LYS A 453 -2.91 -20.40 -21.11
N LYS A 454 -1.67 -19.99 -20.82
CA LYS A 454 -1.17 -19.68 -19.46
C LYS A 454 -2.02 -18.63 -18.76
N ALA A 455 -2.38 -17.53 -19.43
CA ALA A 455 -3.26 -16.50 -18.88
C ALA A 455 -4.64 -17.03 -18.46
N THR A 456 -5.24 -17.92 -19.27
CA THR A 456 -6.53 -18.57 -18.94
C THR A 456 -6.39 -19.53 -17.77
N ALA A 457 -5.31 -20.33 -17.76
CA ALA A 457 -5.01 -21.26 -16.69
C ALA A 457 -4.85 -20.51 -15.35
N ILE A 458 -4.04 -19.45 -15.30
CA ILE A 458 -3.87 -18.58 -14.13
C ILE A 458 -5.22 -18.02 -13.65
N ALA A 459 -5.98 -17.38 -14.54
CA ALA A 459 -7.24 -16.73 -14.14
C ALA A 459 -8.24 -17.73 -13.54
N THR A 460 -8.36 -18.92 -14.14
CA THR A 460 -9.20 -20.01 -13.62
C THR A 460 -8.67 -20.55 -12.30
N ARG A 461 -7.36 -20.84 -12.21
CA ARG A 461 -6.66 -21.40 -11.05
C ARG A 461 -6.81 -20.51 -9.80
N VAL A 462 -6.59 -19.20 -9.96
CA VAL A 462 -6.64 -18.22 -8.87
C VAL A 462 -8.09 -18.00 -8.39
N LEU A 463 -9.08 -18.00 -9.28
CA LEU A 463 -10.50 -17.90 -8.90
C LEU A 463 -11.04 -19.18 -8.26
N GLN A 464 -10.56 -20.35 -8.69
CA GLN A 464 -10.85 -21.62 -8.02
C GLN A 464 -10.24 -21.66 -6.60
N MET A 465 -9.01 -21.19 -6.44
CA MET A 465 -8.39 -21.01 -5.12
C MET A 465 -9.15 -19.99 -4.26
N SER A 466 -9.65 -18.89 -4.85
CA SER A 466 -10.37 -17.86 -4.08
C SER A 466 -11.74 -18.32 -3.61
N PHE A 467 -12.46 -19.12 -4.41
CA PHE A 467 -13.69 -19.75 -3.95
C PHE A 467 -13.43 -20.67 -2.73
N VAL A 468 -12.40 -21.52 -2.78
CA VAL A 468 -12.03 -22.39 -1.64
C VAL A 468 -11.54 -21.59 -0.43
N LEU A 469 -10.72 -20.55 -0.63
CA LEU A 469 -10.30 -19.63 0.43
C LEU A 469 -11.52 -18.97 1.08
N GLY A 470 -12.46 -18.45 0.30
CA GLY A 470 -13.68 -17.80 0.79
C GLY A 470 -14.63 -18.76 1.52
N VAL A 471 -14.69 -20.04 1.14
CA VAL A 471 -15.41 -21.08 1.90
C VAL A 471 -14.69 -21.39 3.23
N GLY A 472 -13.36 -21.48 3.24
CA GLY A 472 -12.57 -21.60 4.47
C GLY A 472 -12.78 -20.41 5.42
N LEU A 473 -12.76 -19.18 4.88
CA LEU A 473 -13.05 -17.95 5.61
C LEU A 473 -14.49 -17.93 6.14
N ALA A 474 -15.48 -18.44 5.37
CA ALA A 474 -16.86 -18.55 5.85
C ALA A 474 -16.97 -19.46 7.10
N LEU A 475 -16.26 -20.58 7.12
CA LEU A 475 -16.22 -21.49 8.27
C LEU A 475 -15.49 -20.87 9.47
N VAL A 476 -14.29 -20.30 9.26
CA VAL A 476 -13.49 -19.66 10.31
C VAL A 476 -14.23 -18.47 10.93
N VAL A 477 -14.86 -17.62 10.12
CA VAL A 477 -15.64 -16.47 10.58
C VAL A 477 -16.95 -16.91 11.23
N GLY A 478 -17.63 -17.90 10.67
CA GLY A 478 -18.87 -18.47 11.22
C GLY A 478 -18.67 -19.01 12.63
N ILE A 479 -17.71 -19.91 12.81
CA ILE A 479 -17.33 -20.49 14.11
C ILE A 479 -16.78 -19.40 15.04
N GLY A 480 -15.85 -18.57 14.53
CA GLY A 480 -15.15 -17.54 15.28
C GLY A 480 -16.07 -16.49 15.89
N LEU A 481 -17.08 -16.01 15.17
CA LEU A 481 -18.08 -15.09 15.73
C LEU A 481 -19.16 -15.80 16.55
N TYR A 482 -19.55 -17.04 16.22
CA TYR A 482 -20.56 -17.78 16.99
C TYR A 482 -20.14 -17.97 18.46
N PHE A 483 -18.88 -18.36 18.69
CA PHE A 483 -18.30 -18.51 20.03
C PHE A 483 -17.63 -17.23 20.55
N GLY A 484 -16.97 -16.45 19.67
CA GLY A 484 -16.13 -15.31 20.04
C GLY A 484 -16.82 -13.94 20.10
N ALA A 485 -18.12 -13.81 19.79
CA ALA A 485 -18.81 -12.50 19.85
C ALA A 485 -18.67 -11.78 21.21
N GLY A 486 -18.57 -12.52 22.32
CA GLY A 486 -18.36 -11.99 23.67
C GLY A 486 -17.03 -11.26 23.90
N ILE A 487 -16.06 -11.42 22.99
CA ILE A 487 -14.79 -10.67 22.98
C ILE A 487 -15.04 -9.20 22.57
N PHE A 488 -16.07 -8.95 21.75
CA PHE A 488 -16.36 -7.61 21.21
C PHE A 488 -17.39 -6.83 22.02
N SER A 489 -18.24 -7.49 22.82
CA SER A 489 -19.14 -6.78 23.73
C SER A 489 -19.68 -7.69 24.83
N ARG A 490 -20.09 -7.08 25.94
CA ARG A 490 -20.86 -7.72 27.02
C ARG A 490 -22.34 -7.34 26.99
N ASP A 491 -22.77 -6.47 26.07
CA ASP A 491 -24.17 -6.06 25.92
C ASP A 491 -24.96 -7.15 25.16
N VAL A 492 -25.99 -7.71 25.80
CA VAL A 492 -26.83 -8.79 25.27
C VAL A 492 -27.52 -8.41 23.96
N ASN A 493 -27.91 -7.15 23.79
CA ASN A 493 -28.58 -6.64 22.59
C ASN A 493 -27.60 -6.47 21.43
N VAL A 494 -26.37 -6.02 21.71
CA VAL A 494 -25.29 -5.99 20.70
C VAL A 494 -24.95 -7.42 20.26
N LEU A 495 -24.79 -8.34 21.21
CA LEU A 495 -24.51 -9.75 20.92
C LEU A 495 -25.64 -10.42 20.11
N HIS A 496 -26.90 -10.08 20.40
CA HIS A 496 -28.06 -10.54 19.63
C HIS A 496 -28.03 -10.03 18.18
N LEU A 497 -27.73 -8.74 17.97
CA LEU A 497 -27.60 -8.17 16.62
C LEU A 497 -26.36 -8.69 15.87
N ILE A 498 -25.26 -9.00 16.55
CA ILE A 498 -24.11 -9.71 15.97
C ILE A 498 -24.53 -11.10 15.48
N LYS A 499 -25.29 -11.86 16.28
CA LYS A 499 -25.82 -13.18 15.87
C LYS A 499 -26.78 -13.10 14.69
N ILE A 500 -27.56 -12.01 14.56
CA ILE A 500 -28.41 -11.74 13.38
C ILE A 500 -27.58 -11.35 12.14
N GLY A 501 -26.45 -10.63 12.32
CA GLY A 501 -25.53 -10.28 11.24
C GLY A 501 -24.66 -11.45 10.76
N LEU A 502 -24.37 -12.42 11.65
CA LEU A 502 -23.44 -13.52 11.43
C LEU A 502 -23.66 -14.32 10.13
N PRO A 503 -24.90 -14.73 9.75
CA PRO A 503 -25.12 -15.44 8.49
C PRO A 503 -24.66 -14.64 7.27
N PHE A 504 -24.90 -13.32 7.24
CA PHE A 504 -24.43 -12.46 6.16
C PHE A 504 -22.91 -12.29 6.18
N VAL A 505 -22.33 -12.08 7.37
CA VAL A 505 -20.88 -11.90 7.55
C VAL A 505 -20.10 -13.14 7.10
N ALA A 506 -20.58 -14.35 7.43
CA ALA A 506 -19.94 -15.60 7.06
C ALA A 506 -20.27 -16.05 5.62
N ALA A 507 -21.55 -16.10 5.23
CA ALA A 507 -21.94 -16.66 3.93
C ALA A 507 -21.55 -15.78 2.72
N THR A 508 -21.20 -14.50 2.94
CA THR A 508 -20.66 -13.65 1.86
C THR A 508 -19.17 -13.88 1.58
N GLN A 509 -18.40 -14.55 2.44
CA GLN A 509 -16.95 -14.69 2.25
C GLN A 509 -16.52 -15.35 0.91
N PRO A 510 -17.22 -16.36 0.35
CA PRO A 510 -16.93 -16.88 -1.00
C PRO A 510 -17.15 -15.83 -2.10
N ILE A 511 -18.21 -15.02 -1.96
CA ILE A 511 -18.55 -13.94 -2.91
C ILE A 511 -17.53 -12.81 -2.81
N ASN A 512 -17.13 -12.45 -1.57
CA ASN A 512 -16.08 -11.47 -1.31
C ASN A 512 -14.75 -11.90 -1.92
N SER A 513 -14.31 -13.14 -1.68
CA SER A 513 -13.02 -13.64 -2.17
C SER A 513 -12.97 -13.66 -3.71
N LEU A 514 -14.07 -14.05 -4.36
CA LEU A 514 -14.23 -13.87 -5.82
C LEU A 514 -14.17 -12.40 -6.23
N ALA A 515 -14.90 -11.50 -5.56
CA ALA A 515 -14.92 -10.07 -5.88
C ALA A 515 -13.52 -9.41 -5.79
N PHE A 516 -12.76 -9.67 -4.73
CA PHE A 516 -11.39 -9.16 -4.57
C PHE A 516 -10.43 -9.77 -5.61
N VAL A 517 -10.51 -11.07 -5.89
CA VAL A 517 -9.65 -11.69 -6.90
C VAL A 517 -10.00 -11.26 -8.33
N PHE A 518 -11.27 -11.01 -8.65
CA PHE A 518 -11.65 -10.43 -9.93
C PHE A 518 -11.09 -9.01 -10.13
N ASP A 519 -10.91 -8.23 -9.08
CA ASP A 519 -10.21 -6.95 -9.18
C ASP A 519 -8.74 -7.14 -9.56
N GLY A 520 -8.03 -8.08 -8.94
CA GLY A 520 -6.65 -8.46 -9.32
C GLY A 520 -6.54 -9.01 -10.75
N VAL A 521 -7.49 -9.87 -11.17
CA VAL A 521 -7.56 -10.42 -12.54
C VAL A 521 -7.80 -9.33 -13.58
N ASN A 522 -8.71 -8.37 -13.32
CA ASN A 522 -8.92 -7.23 -14.21
C ASN A 522 -7.68 -6.32 -14.28
N PHE A 523 -6.94 -6.15 -13.18
CA PHE A 523 -5.71 -5.36 -13.16
C PHE A 523 -4.56 -6.07 -13.89
N GLY A 524 -4.41 -7.39 -13.74
CA GLY A 524 -3.42 -8.18 -14.49
C GLY A 524 -3.69 -8.17 -16.00
N ALA A 525 -4.96 -8.17 -16.39
CA ALA A 525 -5.42 -7.98 -17.77
C ALA A 525 -5.41 -6.50 -18.25
N SER A 526 -4.94 -5.54 -17.41
CA SER A 526 -4.92 -4.10 -17.68
C SER A 526 -6.27 -3.45 -18.04
N ASP A 527 -7.40 -4.06 -17.63
CA ASP A 527 -8.76 -3.65 -17.99
C ASP A 527 -9.33 -2.55 -17.07
N PHE A 528 -8.50 -1.55 -16.78
CA PHE A 528 -8.75 -0.50 -15.78
C PHE A 528 -10.04 0.29 -16.06
N ALA A 529 -10.34 0.53 -17.33
CA ALA A 529 -11.55 1.23 -17.75
C ALA A 529 -12.82 0.42 -17.47
N TYR A 530 -12.83 -0.87 -17.78
CA TYR A 530 -13.96 -1.73 -17.43
C TYR A 530 -14.13 -1.81 -15.91
N SER A 531 -13.04 -2.02 -15.17
CA SER A 531 -13.08 -2.09 -13.70
C SER A 531 -13.69 -0.82 -13.08
N ALA A 532 -13.34 0.37 -13.59
CA ALA A 532 -13.88 1.62 -13.09
C ALA A 532 -15.37 1.85 -13.44
N TYR A 533 -15.75 1.75 -14.72
CA TYR A 533 -17.14 2.01 -15.13
C TYR A 533 -18.12 0.98 -14.57
N SER A 534 -17.71 -0.30 -14.50
CA SER A 534 -18.57 -1.34 -13.94
C SER A 534 -18.75 -1.19 -12.43
N LEU A 535 -17.70 -0.84 -11.67
CA LEU A 535 -17.84 -0.58 -10.23
C LEU A 535 -18.65 0.69 -9.92
N LEU A 536 -18.66 1.69 -10.81
CA LEU A 536 -19.58 2.83 -10.69
C LEU A 536 -21.04 2.40 -10.85
N LEU A 537 -21.35 1.55 -11.85
CA LEU A 537 -22.70 1.00 -12.04
C LEU A 537 -23.13 0.11 -10.86
N VAL A 538 -22.22 -0.75 -10.36
CA VAL A 538 -22.44 -1.55 -9.14
C VAL A 538 -22.74 -0.64 -7.95
N ALA A 539 -21.98 0.45 -7.77
CA ALA A 539 -22.21 1.39 -6.67
C ALA A 539 -23.57 2.08 -6.77
N VAL A 540 -23.99 2.55 -7.95
CA VAL A 540 -25.32 3.18 -8.16
C VAL A 540 -26.44 2.19 -7.81
N ALA A 541 -26.39 0.96 -8.33
CA ALA A 541 -27.37 -0.08 -8.00
C ALA A 541 -27.38 -0.42 -6.49
N SER A 542 -26.20 -0.47 -5.88
CA SER A 542 -26.03 -0.79 -4.46
C SER A 542 -26.57 0.32 -3.54
N ILE A 543 -26.34 1.59 -3.88
CA ILE A 543 -26.89 2.76 -3.18
C ILE A 543 -28.43 2.72 -3.21
N ALA A 544 -29.02 2.42 -4.36
CA ALA A 544 -30.47 2.23 -4.47
C ALA A 544 -30.98 1.08 -3.57
N SER A 545 -30.30 -0.08 -3.61
CA SER A 545 -30.65 -1.23 -2.75
C SER A 545 -30.52 -0.91 -1.25
N LEU A 546 -29.50 -0.15 -0.85
CA LEU A 546 -29.26 0.28 0.52
C LEU A 546 -30.44 1.12 1.04
N PHE A 547 -30.89 2.13 0.30
CA PHE A 547 -32.01 2.97 0.72
C PHE A 547 -33.34 2.21 0.78
N VAL A 548 -33.62 1.33 -0.18
CA VAL A 548 -34.86 0.53 -0.21
C VAL A 548 -34.90 -0.49 0.93
N LEU A 549 -33.84 -1.29 1.10
CA LEU A 549 -33.83 -2.39 2.07
C LEU A 549 -33.68 -1.90 3.50
N TYR A 550 -32.95 -0.80 3.74
CA TYR A 550 -32.94 -0.12 5.05
C TYR A 550 -34.36 0.32 5.47
N ARG A 551 -35.14 0.86 4.52
CA ARG A 551 -36.50 1.38 4.77
C ARG A 551 -37.50 0.29 5.17
N SER A 552 -37.32 -0.95 4.69
CA SER A 552 -38.20 -2.08 5.01
C SER A 552 -37.68 -2.97 6.15
N ASN A 553 -36.38 -3.29 6.15
CA ASN A 553 -35.80 -4.35 7.00
C ASN A 553 -34.72 -3.85 7.98
N GLY A 554 -34.50 -2.54 8.08
CA GLY A 554 -33.57 -1.93 9.05
C GLY A 554 -32.16 -2.52 9.00
N PHE A 555 -31.67 -3.02 10.14
CA PHE A 555 -30.34 -3.61 10.28
C PHE A 555 -30.10 -4.79 9.32
N VAL A 556 -31.07 -5.69 9.18
CA VAL A 556 -30.99 -6.83 8.25
C VAL A 556 -31.00 -6.34 6.80
N GLY A 557 -31.77 -5.29 6.51
CA GLY A 557 -31.81 -4.65 5.20
C GLY A 557 -30.45 -4.12 4.73
N ILE A 558 -29.65 -3.53 5.64
CA ILE A 558 -28.29 -3.08 5.34
C ILE A 558 -27.39 -4.27 4.96
N TRP A 559 -27.49 -5.40 5.67
CA TRP A 559 -26.70 -6.61 5.37
C TRP A 559 -27.11 -7.29 4.06
N ILE A 560 -28.40 -7.32 3.74
CA ILE A 560 -28.88 -7.78 2.42
C ILE A 560 -28.33 -6.88 1.31
N ALA A 561 -28.36 -5.55 1.49
CA ALA A 561 -27.83 -4.61 0.51
C ALA A 561 -26.29 -4.72 0.32
N LEU A 562 -25.54 -4.96 1.39
CA LEU A 562 -24.09 -5.26 1.30
C LEU A 562 -23.81 -6.61 0.62
N THR A 563 -24.67 -7.60 0.81
CA THR A 563 -24.63 -8.89 0.11
C THR A 563 -24.86 -8.68 -1.39
N ILE A 564 -25.88 -7.90 -1.77
CA ILE A 564 -26.17 -7.52 -3.16
C ILE A 564 -24.97 -6.76 -3.77
N TYR A 565 -24.38 -5.81 -3.05
CA TYR A 565 -23.19 -5.06 -3.49
C TYR A 565 -22.02 -5.99 -3.86
N MET A 566 -21.65 -6.93 -2.98
CA MET A 566 -20.57 -7.87 -3.27
C MET A 566 -20.93 -8.89 -4.35
N PHE A 567 -22.19 -9.35 -4.39
CA PHE A 567 -22.67 -10.22 -5.47
C PHE A 567 -22.57 -9.53 -6.84
N LEU A 568 -23.03 -8.28 -6.95
CA LEU A 568 -22.92 -7.49 -8.19
C LEU A 568 -21.46 -7.26 -8.59
N ARG A 569 -20.56 -7.00 -7.63
CA ARG A 569 -19.12 -6.85 -7.87
C ARG A 569 -18.48 -8.13 -8.41
N ALA A 570 -18.78 -9.29 -7.81
CA ALA A 570 -18.32 -10.58 -8.31
C ALA A 570 -18.93 -10.92 -9.67
N PHE A 571 -20.25 -10.72 -9.85
CA PHE A 571 -20.98 -10.96 -11.09
C PHE A 571 -20.42 -10.17 -12.27
N VAL A 572 -20.04 -8.90 -12.06
CA VAL A 572 -19.36 -8.07 -13.07
C VAL A 572 -18.05 -8.70 -13.54
N GLY A 573 -17.22 -9.22 -12.64
CA GLY A 573 -15.99 -9.93 -12.98
C GLY A 573 -16.26 -11.22 -13.78
N ILE A 574 -17.20 -12.04 -13.30
CA ILE A 574 -17.67 -13.26 -13.98
C ILE A 574 -18.18 -12.93 -15.38
N TRP A 575 -18.97 -11.87 -15.54
CA TRP A 575 -19.55 -11.43 -16.81
C TRP A 575 -18.47 -10.97 -17.80
N ARG A 576 -17.44 -10.26 -17.35
CA ARG A 576 -16.36 -9.75 -18.22
C ARG A 576 -15.61 -10.88 -18.93
N MET A 577 -15.09 -11.84 -18.15
CA MET A 577 -14.35 -12.98 -18.69
C MET A 577 -15.29 -14.04 -19.29
N GLY A 578 -16.43 -14.31 -18.63
CA GLY A 578 -17.44 -15.27 -19.07
C GLY A 578 -18.18 -14.90 -20.35
N THR A 579 -18.19 -13.63 -20.76
CA THR A 579 -18.62 -13.20 -22.11
C THR A 579 -17.48 -13.11 -23.12
N GLY A 580 -16.22 -13.31 -22.71
CA GLY A 580 -15.05 -13.14 -23.57
C GLY A 580 -14.95 -11.74 -24.19
N THR A 581 -15.02 -10.68 -23.37
CA THR A 581 -14.91 -9.29 -23.84
C THR A 581 -13.66 -8.58 -23.32
N GLY A 582 -13.26 -7.48 -23.98
CA GLY A 582 -12.02 -6.77 -23.64
C GLY A 582 -10.79 -7.65 -23.94
N PRO A 583 -9.82 -7.76 -23.01
CA PRO A 583 -8.67 -8.67 -23.14
C PRO A 583 -9.07 -10.11 -23.42
N TRP A 584 -10.21 -10.57 -22.89
CA TRP A 584 -10.69 -11.95 -22.97
C TRP A 584 -11.33 -12.35 -24.31
N ARG A 585 -11.20 -11.51 -25.36
CA ARG A 585 -11.77 -11.78 -26.71
C ARG A 585 -11.34 -13.13 -27.29
N PHE A 586 -10.11 -13.57 -27.00
CA PHE A 586 -9.57 -14.84 -27.50
C PHE A 586 -10.36 -16.06 -27.02
N LEU A 587 -11.03 -16.00 -25.85
CA LEU A 587 -11.88 -17.09 -25.34
C LEU A 587 -13.08 -17.41 -26.24
N ARG A 588 -13.40 -16.54 -27.20
CA ARG A 588 -14.46 -16.75 -28.20
C ARG A 588 -14.01 -17.55 -29.43
N ASN A 589 -12.71 -17.56 -29.75
CA ASN A 589 -12.20 -18.21 -30.96
C ASN A 589 -11.72 -19.64 -30.64
N PRO A 590 -12.39 -20.70 -31.16
CA PRO A 590 -11.96 -22.07 -30.91
C PRO A 590 -10.61 -22.42 -31.57
N SER A 591 -10.16 -21.65 -32.56
CA SER A 591 -8.87 -21.80 -33.26
C SER A 591 -7.62 -21.47 -32.43
N TRP A 592 -7.78 -21.07 -31.16
CA TRP A 592 -6.69 -20.87 -30.19
C TRP A 592 -6.60 -21.97 -29.12
N LYS A 593 -7.43 -23.03 -29.18
CA LYS A 593 -7.43 -24.11 -28.18
C LYS A 593 -6.23 -25.04 -28.29
#